data_AF-A0A966HGY2-F1
#
_entry.id   AF-A0A966HGY2-F1
#
_cell.length_a   1.000
_cell.length_b   1.000
_cell.length_c   1.000
_cell.angle_alpha   90.00
_cell.angle_beta   90.00
_cell.angle_gamma   90.00
#
_symmetry.space_group_name_H-M   'P 1'
#
loop_
_entity.id
_entity.type
_entity.pdbx_description
1 polymer ?
#
loop_
_entity_poly.entity_id
_entity_poly.type
_entity_poly.pdbx_seq_one_letter_code
_entity_poly.pdbx_strand_id
1 'polypeptide(L)'
;MAGLDQSWRPGVRKIMIIIGDAPAHDPEPITSYTWRQVAQRAYDIDPVEIYAIDVGYGELSSPEIVQLTSQSGGKIIDASAGNIPQAITASVSESLAKPFAWIQGPYITKVGESLELDGRGSYVIDGEISTIEWDLDGDSVFETSSPSLLYEHRFTEEFSGTIGLRITDTNGNIGIGSTRLDVSDDGDSIPRDIDNCPDIANQNQADFDGDGIGDDCDDDIGWPATDMPGVVVLTSIESETDPQEGALNVKQLAPAGSTSERISKNISQATLINQIFQTSSPDTLGFTTTSPLATPPATT
;
A
#
# COMPACT_ATOMS: atom_id res chain seq x y z
N MET A 1 20.03 11.29 7.87
CA MET A 1 18.69 10.68 7.80
C MET A 1 17.59 11.46 8.50
N ALA A 2 17.80 12.08 9.67
CA ALA A 2 16.73 12.81 10.40
C ALA A 2 15.90 13.81 9.56
N GLY A 3 16.48 14.43 8.52
CA GLY A 3 15.73 15.28 7.58
C GLY A 3 14.90 14.52 6.53
N LEU A 4 15.29 13.30 6.14
CA LEU A 4 14.55 12.45 5.21
C LEU A 4 13.40 11.71 5.91
N ASP A 5 13.51 11.49 7.22
CA ASP A 5 12.47 10.82 8.02
C ASP A 5 11.29 11.75 8.41
N GLN A 6 11.24 12.95 7.84
CA GLN A 6 10.15 13.90 8.05
C GLN A 6 8.87 13.46 7.33
N SER A 7 7.72 13.90 7.83
CA SER A 7 6.42 13.73 7.16
C SER A 7 6.31 14.73 6.00
N TRP A 8 6.99 14.42 4.89
CA TRP A 8 6.94 15.22 3.69
C TRP A 8 5.53 15.27 3.11
N ARG A 9 5.14 16.45 2.62
CA ARG A 9 3.87 16.58 1.92
C ARG A 9 3.99 15.95 0.53
N PRO A 10 2.96 15.24 0.04
CA PRO A 10 2.94 14.74 -1.31
C PRO A 10 2.81 15.90 -2.32
N GLY A 11 3.41 15.74 -3.49
CA GLY A 11 3.25 16.64 -4.63
C GLY A 11 3.82 18.05 -4.46
N VAL A 12 4.81 18.21 -3.58
CA VAL A 12 5.59 19.44 -3.46
C VAL A 12 7.05 19.16 -3.75
N ARG A 13 7.78 20.20 -4.16
CA ARG A 13 9.25 20.15 -4.18
C ARG A 13 9.77 19.98 -2.76
N LYS A 14 10.68 19.03 -2.58
CA LYS A 14 11.31 18.71 -1.29
C LYS A 14 12.78 19.06 -1.41
N ILE A 15 13.24 19.99 -0.58
CA ILE A 15 14.61 20.47 -0.59
C ILE A 15 15.19 20.24 0.80
N MET A 16 16.33 19.56 0.85
CA MET A 16 17.15 19.46 2.04
C MET A 16 18.40 20.33 1.86
N ILE A 17 18.66 21.19 2.84
CA ILE A 17 19.86 22.02 2.85
C ILE A 17 20.74 21.56 4.00
N ILE A 18 21.94 21.08 3.66
CA ILE A 18 23.00 20.72 4.60
C ILE A 18 23.99 21.87 4.62
N ILE A 19 24.47 22.26 5.80
CA ILE A 19 25.46 23.33 5.96
C ILE A 19 26.61 22.75 6.78
N GLY A 20 27.85 22.88 6.31
CA GLY A 20 29.01 22.32 6.98
C GLY A 20 30.32 22.96 6.53
N ASP A 21 31.34 22.84 7.39
CA ASP A 21 32.69 23.39 7.22
C ASP A 21 33.78 22.31 7.28
N ALA A 22 33.37 21.03 7.29
CA ALA A 22 34.26 19.89 7.46
C ALA A 22 33.90 18.76 6.49
N PRO A 23 34.84 17.88 6.14
CA PRO A 23 34.57 16.74 5.27
C PRO A 23 33.47 15.84 5.82
N ALA A 24 32.62 15.34 4.93
CA ALA A 24 31.65 14.33 5.30
C ALA A 24 32.35 12.99 5.58
N HIS A 25 31.80 12.24 6.53
CA HIS A 25 32.19 10.87 6.78
C HIS A 25 31.27 9.91 6.04
N ASP A 26 31.87 8.89 5.42
CA ASP A 26 31.15 7.81 4.74
C ASP A 26 31.77 6.45 5.13
N PRO A 27 31.01 5.54 5.77
CA PRO A 27 29.68 5.77 6.33
C PRO A 27 29.69 6.82 7.47
N GLU A 28 28.54 7.43 7.72
CA GLU A 28 28.38 8.37 8.84
C GLU A 28 28.60 7.66 10.19
N PRO A 29 29.42 8.17 11.13
CA PRO A 29 29.88 7.40 12.29
C PRO A 29 28.78 6.96 13.26
N ILE A 30 27.67 7.69 13.36
CA ILE A 30 26.60 7.40 14.33
C ILE A 30 25.58 6.42 13.75
N THR A 31 25.10 6.68 12.54
CA THR A 31 24.03 5.94 11.88
C THR A 31 24.54 4.84 10.96
N SER A 32 25.83 4.84 10.64
CA SER A 32 26.46 3.94 9.66
C SER A 32 25.90 4.06 8.24
N TYR A 33 25.12 5.10 7.94
CA TYR A 33 24.58 5.31 6.59
C TYR A 33 25.65 5.75 5.63
N THR A 34 25.64 5.16 4.44
CA THR A 34 26.44 5.64 3.32
C THR A 34 25.72 6.72 2.54
N TRP A 35 26.47 7.53 1.80
CA TRP A 35 25.90 8.53 0.89
C TRP A 35 24.93 7.89 -0.11
N ARG A 36 25.21 6.66 -0.57
CA ARG A 36 24.36 5.93 -1.53
C ARG A 36 23.00 5.57 -0.93
N GLN A 37 22.99 5.15 0.35
CA GLN A 37 21.73 4.88 1.05
C GLN A 37 20.92 6.16 1.27
N VAL A 38 21.58 7.29 1.52
CA VAL A 38 20.91 8.59 1.65
C VAL A 38 20.33 9.05 0.32
N ALA A 39 21.07 8.88 -0.78
CA ALA A 39 20.60 9.19 -2.13
C ALA A 39 19.39 8.33 -2.53
N GLN A 40 19.46 7.01 -2.32
CA GLN A 40 18.35 6.10 -2.58
C GLN A 40 17.12 6.47 -1.75
N ARG A 41 17.31 6.75 -0.45
CA ARG A 41 16.19 7.15 0.40
C ARG A 41 15.56 8.46 -0.05
N ALA A 42 16.37 9.42 -0.50
CA ALA A 42 15.87 10.67 -1.06
C ALA A 42 15.03 10.41 -2.30
N TYR A 43 15.46 9.50 -3.18
CA TYR A 43 14.74 9.08 -4.37
C TYR A 43 13.40 8.39 -4.06
N ASP A 44 13.37 7.48 -3.08
CA ASP A 44 12.17 6.71 -2.70
C ASP A 44 11.03 7.56 -2.07
N ILE A 45 11.30 8.81 -1.70
CA ILE A 45 10.33 9.69 -1.04
C ILE A 45 9.42 10.45 -2.03
N ASP A 46 9.77 10.50 -3.32
CA ASP A 46 9.40 11.53 -4.33
C ASP A 46 10.40 12.71 -4.28
N PRO A 47 11.40 12.75 -5.18
CA PRO A 47 12.79 12.91 -4.76
C PRO A 47 13.08 14.16 -3.93
N VAL A 48 13.86 14.00 -2.87
CA VAL A 48 14.37 15.14 -2.07
C VAL A 48 15.66 15.66 -2.68
N GLU A 49 15.65 16.91 -3.16
CA GLU A 49 16.85 17.58 -3.66
C GLU A 49 17.78 17.97 -2.50
N ILE A 50 19.01 17.45 -2.48
CA ILE A 50 19.97 17.72 -1.41
C ILE A 50 20.98 18.76 -1.88
N TYR A 51 20.95 19.92 -1.24
CA TYR A 51 21.91 21.01 -1.44
C TYR A 51 22.88 21.07 -0.27
N ALA A 52 24.19 21.09 -0.56
CA ALA A 52 25.22 21.22 0.46
C ALA A 52 25.84 22.62 0.38
N ILE A 53 25.76 23.39 1.46
CA ILE A 53 26.37 24.70 1.58
C ILE A 53 27.70 24.55 2.31
N ASP A 54 28.79 24.73 1.57
CA ASP A 54 30.14 24.72 2.11
C ASP A 54 30.47 26.08 2.72
N VAL A 55 30.66 26.12 4.03
CA VAL A 55 31.09 27.34 4.73
C VAL A 55 32.57 27.31 5.09
N GLY A 56 33.27 26.22 4.74
CA GLY A 56 34.71 26.03 4.87
C GLY A 56 35.44 26.25 3.55
N TYR A 57 36.75 25.99 3.53
CA TYR A 57 37.61 26.20 2.36
C TYR A 57 37.53 25.03 1.34
N GLY A 58 36.31 24.59 0.98
CA GLY A 58 36.11 23.49 0.02
C GLY A 58 35.99 22.10 0.67
N GLU A 59 35.77 22.03 1.97
CA GLU A 59 35.77 20.80 2.76
C GLU A 59 34.58 19.88 2.44
N LEU A 60 33.44 20.43 1.99
CA LEU A 60 32.30 19.63 1.54
C LEU A 60 32.44 19.10 0.10
N SER A 61 33.52 19.46 -0.61
CA SER A 61 33.76 19.00 -1.98
C SER A 61 34.31 17.57 -2.08
N SER A 62 34.19 16.78 -1.00
CA SER A 62 34.47 15.34 -1.01
C SER A 62 33.69 14.62 -2.12
N PRO A 63 34.26 13.61 -2.80
CA PRO A 63 33.59 12.87 -3.88
C PRO A 63 32.20 12.34 -3.49
N GLU A 64 32.03 11.92 -2.25
CA GLU A 64 30.80 11.33 -1.70
C GLU A 64 29.66 12.36 -1.68
N ILE A 65 29.93 13.59 -1.23
CA ILE A 65 28.94 14.68 -1.22
C ILE A 65 28.66 15.19 -2.63
N VAL A 66 29.67 15.22 -3.51
CA VAL A 66 29.46 15.55 -4.93
C VAL A 66 28.49 14.54 -5.56
N GLN A 67 28.69 13.24 -5.32
CA GLN A 67 27.80 12.19 -5.84
C GLN A 67 26.42 12.26 -5.20
N LEU A 68 26.31 12.43 -3.88
CA LEU A 68 25.03 12.58 -3.18
C LEU A 68 24.20 13.74 -3.72
N THR A 69 24.81 14.93 -3.79
CA THR A 69 24.11 16.13 -4.27
C THR A 69 23.74 15.98 -5.74
N SER A 70 24.62 15.43 -6.59
CA SER A 70 24.32 15.19 -8.00
C SER A 70 23.19 14.17 -8.20
N GLN A 71 23.18 13.05 -7.48
CA GLN A 71 22.17 11.99 -7.65
C GLN A 71 20.80 12.39 -7.11
N SER A 72 20.77 13.15 -6.00
CA SER A 72 19.52 13.74 -5.49
C SER A 72 19.01 14.91 -6.33
N GLY A 73 19.75 15.31 -7.37
CA GLY A 73 19.42 16.43 -8.23
C GLY A 73 19.74 17.80 -7.61
N GLY A 74 20.37 17.89 -6.44
CA GLY A 74 20.87 19.13 -5.87
C GLY A 74 22.31 19.47 -6.30
N LYS A 75 23.00 20.29 -5.51
CA LYS A 75 24.43 20.64 -5.75
C LYS A 75 25.14 21.15 -4.50
N ILE A 76 26.45 21.29 -4.61
CA ILE A 76 27.27 22.02 -3.62
C ILE A 76 27.28 23.52 -3.96
N ILE A 77 27.11 24.36 -2.95
CA ILE A 77 27.18 25.82 -3.03
C ILE A 77 28.27 26.32 -2.09
N ASP A 78 29.26 27.02 -2.63
CA ASP A 78 30.30 27.68 -1.84
C ASP A 78 29.76 28.96 -1.19
N ALA A 79 29.83 29.00 0.13
CA ALA A 79 29.49 30.14 0.98
C ALA A 79 30.64 30.53 1.93
N SER A 80 31.88 30.11 1.64
CA SER A 80 33.09 30.41 2.41
C SER A 80 33.34 31.90 2.64
N ALA A 81 32.81 32.76 1.75
CA ALA A 81 32.85 34.22 1.89
C ALA A 81 31.87 34.80 2.94
N GLY A 82 31.14 33.96 3.68
CA GLY A 82 30.24 34.37 4.76
C GLY A 82 28.80 34.69 4.35
N ASN A 83 28.39 34.33 3.13
CA ASN A 83 27.07 34.68 2.55
C ASN A 83 26.05 33.53 2.62
N ILE A 84 25.96 32.83 3.75
CA ILE A 84 25.06 31.68 3.94
C ILE A 84 23.59 32.01 3.57
N PRO A 85 22.98 33.16 3.96
CA PRO A 85 21.61 33.46 3.58
C PRO A 85 21.39 33.57 2.05
N GLN A 86 22.40 34.04 1.33
CA GLN A 86 22.37 34.12 -0.12
C GLN A 86 22.49 32.73 -0.74
N ALA A 87 23.35 31.87 -0.20
CA ALA A 87 23.50 30.48 -0.65
C ALA A 87 22.19 29.69 -0.48
N ILE A 88 21.50 29.83 0.65
CA ILE A 88 20.18 29.21 0.89
C ILE A 88 19.16 29.68 -0.16
N THR A 89 19.12 31.00 -0.40
CA THR A 89 18.19 31.58 -1.38
C THR A 89 18.49 31.07 -2.78
N ALA A 90 19.78 30.96 -3.14
CA ALA A 90 20.22 30.43 -4.43
C ALA A 90 19.80 28.96 -4.64
N SER A 91 19.93 28.10 -3.61
CA SER A 91 19.45 26.71 -3.67
C SER A 91 17.96 26.62 -4.02
N VAL A 92 17.15 27.43 -3.34
CA VAL A 92 15.70 27.46 -3.56
C VAL A 92 15.38 28.00 -4.95
N SER A 93 15.99 29.11 -5.36
CA SER A 93 15.77 29.69 -6.69
C SER A 93 16.12 28.73 -7.82
N GLU A 94 17.18 27.94 -7.66
CA GLU A 94 17.57 26.95 -8.66
C GLU A 94 16.61 25.76 -8.71
N SER A 95 16.20 25.20 -7.56
CA SER A 95 15.19 24.14 -7.54
C SER A 95 13.88 24.60 -8.19
N LEU A 96 13.50 25.87 -7.97
CA LEU A 96 12.31 26.46 -8.61
C LEU A 96 12.46 26.65 -10.13
N ALA A 97 13.68 26.78 -10.66
CA ALA A 97 13.91 26.92 -12.10
C ALA A 97 13.85 25.58 -12.85
N LYS A 98 14.04 24.45 -12.15
CA LYS A 98 14.01 23.11 -12.76
C LYS A 98 12.60 22.73 -13.22
N PRO A 99 12.48 21.79 -14.18
CA PRO A 99 11.24 21.09 -14.46
C PRO A 99 10.59 20.55 -13.18
N PHE A 100 9.27 20.49 -13.18
CA PHE A 100 8.52 19.68 -12.22
C PHE A 100 8.15 18.39 -12.93
N ALA A 101 8.82 17.29 -12.55
CA ALA A 101 8.48 15.97 -13.03
C ALA A 101 7.44 15.36 -12.09
N TRP A 102 6.34 14.88 -12.65
CA TRP A 102 5.27 14.21 -11.94
C TRP A 102 5.00 12.89 -12.63
N ILE A 103 4.97 11.81 -11.85
CA ILE A 103 4.54 10.48 -12.29
C ILE A 103 3.33 10.08 -11.45
N GLN A 104 2.25 9.68 -12.12
CA GLN A 104 1.05 9.19 -11.45
C GLN A 104 1.39 7.91 -10.67
N GLY A 105 0.72 7.67 -9.55
CA GLY A 105 0.84 6.41 -8.82
C GLY A 105 0.26 6.52 -7.40
N PRO A 106 0.49 5.51 -6.54
CA PRO A 106 1.26 4.28 -6.79
C PRO A 106 0.65 3.39 -7.88
N TYR A 107 1.44 2.48 -8.44
CA TYR A 107 1.01 1.51 -9.42
C TYR A 107 1.02 0.09 -8.86
N ILE A 108 -0.02 -0.67 -9.20
CA ILE A 108 -0.13 -2.09 -8.94
C ILE A 108 -0.52 -2.75 -10.26
N THR A 109 0.18 -3.78 -10.68
CA THR A 109 -0.14 -4.52 -11.91
C THR A 109 0.29 -5.97 -11.82
N LYS A 110 -0.28 -6.81 -12.67
CA LYS A 110 0.08 -8.22 -12.79
C LYS A 110 1.27 -8.39 -13.74
N VAL A 111 2.13 -9.37 -13.47
CA VAL A 111 3.19 -9.78 -14.39
C VAL A 111 2.61 -10.05 -15.78
N GLY A 112 3.21 -9.42 -16.77
CA GLY A 112 2.80 -9.56 -18.16
C GLY A 112 1.53 -8.81 -18.53
N GLU A 113 0.98 -7.92 -17.71
CA GLU A 113 -0.12 -6.99 -18.07
C GLU A 113 0.43 -5.67 -18.66
N SER A 114 -0.35 -4.99 -19.52
CA SER A 114 0.00 -3.63 -19.96
C SER A 114 -0.30 -2.64 -18.84
N LEU A 115 0.67 -1.80 -18.50
CA LEU A 115 0.52 -0.66 -17.61
C LEU A 115 0.81 0.64 -18.35
N GLU A 116 -0.06 1.64 -18.17
CA GLU A 116 0.15 2.99 -18.69
C GLU A 116 0.80 3.87 -17.61
N LEU A 117 2.07 4.20 -17.81
CA LEU A 117 2.81 5.14 -16.99
C LEU A 117 2.46 6.57 -17.43
N ASP A 118 1.91 7.36 -16.52
CA ASP A 118 1.36 8.69 -16.78
C ASP A 118 2.18 9.77 -16.10
N GLY A 119 3.01 10.41 -16.90
CA GLY A 119 3.83 11.56 -16.54
C GLY A 119 3.21 12.91 -16.90
N ARG A 120 1.95 12.97 -17.39
CA ARG A 120 1.38 14.19 -18.00
C ARG A 120 1.18 15.35 -17.04
N GLY A 121 1.27 15.11 -15.73
CA GLY A 121 1.32 16.17 -14.71
C GLY A 121 2.62 16.98 -14.72
N SER A 122 3.63 16.55 -15.47
CA SER A 122 4.93 17.22 -15.56
C SER A 122 4.84 18.55 -16.32
N TYR A 123 5.59 19.55 -15.87
CA TYR A 123 5.64 20.86 -16.54
C TYR A 123 7.00 21.54 -16.36
N VAL A 124 7.29 22.47 -17.28
CA VAL A 124 8.46 23.35 -17.24
C VAL A 124 7.97 24.79 -17.11
N ILE A 125 8.67 25.59 -16.31
CA ILE A 125 8.31 27.00 -16.09
C ILE A 125 8.89 27.90 -17.18
N ASP A 126 10.14 27.65 -17.57
CA ASP A 126 10.85 28.42 -18.60
C ASP A 126 11.46 27.49 -19.65
N GLY A 127 10.93 27.52 -20.87
CA GLY A 127 11.30 26.63 -21.97
C GLY A 127 10.27 25.53 -22.24
N GLU A 128 10.74 24.45 -22.87
CA GLU A 128 9.93 23.28 -23.23
C GLU A 128 10.59 22.00 -22.70
N ILE A 129 9.81 20.92 -22.61
CA ILE A 129 10.34 19.58 -22.30
C ILE A 129 11.16 19.10 -23.50
N SER A 130 12.46 18.85 -23.29
CA SER A 130 13.38 18.36 -24.30
C SER A 130 13.49 16.83 -24.29
N THR A 131 13.59 16.20 -23.12
CA THR A 131 13.70 14.74 -23.00
C THR A 131 12.81 14.20 -21.88
N ILE A 132 12.34 12.97 -22.08
CA ILE A 132 11.52 12.20 -21.16
C ILE A 132 12.20 10.84 -21.02
N GLU A 133 12.66 10.54 -19.82
CA GLU A 133 13.39 9.31 -19.51
C GLU A 133 12.79 8.64 -18.27
N TRP A 134 12.82 7.32 -18.23
CA TRP A 134 12.21 6.48 -17.21
C TRP A 134 13.27 5.56 -16.62
N ASP A 135 13.21 5.44 -15.29
CA ASP A 135 13.85 4.39 -14.50
C ASP A 135 12.76 3.38 -14.19
N LEU A 136 12.83 2.18 -14.77
CA LEU A 136 11.80 1.15 -14.65
C LEU A 136 12.20 -0.01 -13.73
N ASP A 137 13.47 -0.07 -13.30
CA ASP A 137 14.00 -1.14 -12.44
C ASP A 137 14.42 -0.65 -11.04
N GLY A 138 14.28 0.65 -10.78
CA GLY A 138 14.49 1.29 -9.50
C GLY A 138 15.95 1.43 -9.09
N ASP A 139 16.90 1.29 -10.01
CA ASP A 139 18.33 1.42 -9.73
C ASP A 139 18.84 2.88 -9.76
N SER A 140 17.94 3.85 -10.00
CA SER A 140 18.20 5.29 -10.16
C SER A 140 19.00 5.66 -11.40
N VAL A 141 19.21 4.73 -12.32
CA VAL A 141 19.64 4.97 -13.69
C VAL A 141 18.38 5.12 -14.55
N PHE A 142 18.43 5.99 -15.56
CA PHE A 142 17.31 6.21 -16.47
C PHE A 142 17.77 5.81 -17.86
N GLU A 143 17.33 4.64 -18.28
CA GLU A 143 17.77 3.91 -19.47
C GLU A 143 16.71 3.88 -20.57
N THR A 144 15.45 4.16 -20.23
CA THR A 144 14.33 4.11 -21.17
C THR A 144 13.84 5.51 -21.52
N SER A 145 13.76 5.86 -22.80
CA SER A 145 13.19 7.15 -23.24
C SER A 145 11.85 6.98 -23.96
N SER A 146 10.91 7.90 -23.76
CA SER A 146 9.63 7.90 -24.47
C SER A 146 9.40 9.21 -25.25
N PRO A 147 8.61 9.19 -26.35
CA PRO A 147 8.27 10.39 -27.10
C PRO A 147 7.13 11.22 -26.46
N SER A 148 6.41 10.63 -25.50
CA SER A 148 5.27 11.24 -24.82
C SER A 148 5.32 10.96 -23.32
N LEU A 149 4.66 11.85 -22.56
CA LEU A 149 4.45 11.70 -21.12
C LEU A 149 3.45 10.59 -20.77
N LEU A 150 2.83 9.96 -21.76
CA LEU A 150 2.03 8.75 -21.58
C LEU A 150 2.81 7.60 -22.22
N TYR A 151 3.20 6.61 -21.43
CA TYR A 151 4.06 5.52 -21.88
C TYR A 151 3.48 4.17 -21.46
N GLU A 152 3.16 3.33 -22.46
CA GLU A 152 2.68 1.97 -22.22
C GLU A 152 3.88 1.03 -22.06
N HIS A 153 3.89 0.26 -20.97
CA HIS A 153 4.95 -0.70 -20.65
C HIS A 153 4.35 -2.02 -20.15
N ARG A 154 5.13 -3.11 -20.28
CA ARG A 154 4.76 -4.44 -19.77
C ARG A 154 5.94 -5.04 -19.01
N PHE A 155 5.78 -5.17 -17.70
CA PHE A 155 6.75 -5.83 -16.84
C PHE A 155 6.62 -7.36 -17.00
N THR A 156 7.74 -8.05 -17.21
CA THR A 156 7.76 -9.51 -17.45
C THR A 156 8.24 -10.31 -16.25
N GLU A 157 8.71 -9.63 -15.21
CA GLU A 157 9.14 -10.22 -13.95
C GLU A 157 8.51 -9.45 -12.80
N GLU A 158 8.45 -10.08 -11.63
CA GLU A 158 8.03 -9.44 -10.40
C GLU A 158 8.97 -8.28 -10.07
N PHE A 159 8.40 -7.21 -9.54
CA PHE A 159 9.14 -6.01 -9.16
C PHE A 159 8.40 -5.31 -8.05
N SER A 160 9.11 -4.90 -7.01
CA SER A 160 8.53 -4.24 -5.86
C SER A 160 9.46 -3.11 -5.43
N GLY A 161 9.38 -1.98 -6.14
CA GLY A 161 10.36 -0.90 -6.04
C GLY A 161 9.80 0.48 -6.30
N THR A 162 10.69 1.45 -6.36
CA THR A 162 10.38 2.82 -6.79
C THR A 162 10.79 2.95 -8.25
N ILE A 163 9.91 3.45 -9.11
CA ILE A 163 10.26 3.83 -10.49
C ILE A 163 10.34 5.35 -10.61
N GLY A 164 11.03 5.83 -11.64
CA GLY A 164 11.30 7.25 -11.82
C GLY A 164 10.92 7.78 -13.20
N LEU A 165 10.64 9.08 -13.21
CA LEU A 165 10.51 9.91 -14.40
C LEU A 165 11.51 11.06 -14.32
N ARG A 166 12.41 11.15 -15.30
CA ARG A 166 13.34 12.27 -15.49
C ARG A 166 12.89 13.11 -16.68
N ILE A 167 12.69 14.39 -16.41
CA ILE A 167 12.36 15.40 -17.41
C ILE A 167 13.54 16.37 -17.52
N THR A 168 14.02 16.57 -18.74
CA THR A 168 15.03 17.60 -19.04
C THR A 168 14.40 18.68 -19.89
N ASP A 169 14.58 19.95 -19.53
CA ASP A 169 14.13 21.08 -20.36
C ASP A 169 15.14 21.47 -21.45
N THR A 170 14.75 22.40 -22.31
CA THR A 170 15.61 22.96 -23.37
C THR A 170 16.84 23.72 -22.86
N ASN A 171 16.86 24.11 -21.58
CA ASN A 171 17.98 24.79 -20.92
C ASN A 171 18.94 23.79 -20.25
N GLY A 172 18.63 22.49 -20.28
CA GLY A 172 19.41 21.44 -19.64
C GLY A 172 19.12 21.25 -18.16
N ASN A 173 18.10 21.90 -17.60
CA ASN A 173 17.70 21.65 -16.22
C ASN A 173 16.93 20.32 -16.15
N ILE A 174 17.13 19.61 -15.05
CA ILE A 174 16.57 18.29 -14.83
C ILE A 174 15.60 18.34 -13.64
N GLY A 175 14.42 17.76 -13.81
CA GLY A 175 13.48 17.44 -12.74
C GLY A 175 13.24 15.94 -12.69
N ILE A 176 13.13 15.39 -11.48
CA ILE A 176 12.86 13.96 -11.27
C ILE A 176 11.64 13.83 -10.36
N GLY A 177 10.72 12.95 -10.74
CA GLY A 177 9.60 12.50 -9.93
C GLY A 177 9.66 10.98 -9.82
N SER A 178 9.21 10.42 -8.71
CA SER A 178 9.22 8.97 -8.50
C SER A 178 7.92 8.49 -7.86
N THR A 179 7.63 7.21 -8.04
CA THR A 179 6.45 6.58 -7.44
C THR A 179 6.71 5.11 -7.17
N ARG A 180 5.89 4.54 -6.30
CA ARG A 180 5.91 3.10 -6.00
C ARG A 180 5.27 2.32 -7.14
N LEU A 181 5.89 1.21 -7.50
CA LEU A 181 5.35 0.20 -8.40
C LEU A 181 5.48 -1.18 -7.73
N ASP A 182 4.37 -1.90 -7.68
CA ASP A 182 4.31 -3.29 -7.28
C ASP A 182 3.76 -4.13 -8.44
N VAL A 183 4.59 -5.06 -8.91
CA VAL A 183 4.32 -6.05 -9.95
C VAL A 183 4.41 -7.42 -9.29
N SER A 184 3.27 -8.10 -9.23
CA SER A 184 3.11 -9.43 -8.64
C SER A 184 2.46 -10.37 -9.65
N ASP A 185 2.52 -11.67 -9.40
CA ASP A 185 2.03 -12.65 -10.36
C ASP A 185 0.51 -12.66 -10.54
N ASP A 186 -0.24 -12.09 -9.60
CA ASP A 186 -1.70 -11.94 -9.66
C ASP A 186 -2.20 -10.50 -9.54
N GLY A 187 -1.30 -9.55 -9.24
CA GLY A 187 -1.60 -8.13 -9.19
C GLY A 187 -2.10 -7.65 -7.83
N ASP A 188 -1.77 -8.34 -6.74
CA ASP A 188 -2.20 -7.99 -5.38
C ASP A 188 -1.13 -7.24 -4.55
N SER A 189 0.08 -7.09 -5.10
CA SER A 189 1.26 -6.44 -4.50
C SER A 189 2.06 -7.30 -3.51
N ILE A 190 1.74 -8.59 -3.40
CA ILE A 190 2.50 -9.55 -2.61
C ILE A 190 3.40 -10.36 -3.56
N PRO A 191 4.73 -10.38 -3.34
CA PRO A 191 5.63 -11.22 -4.14
C PRO A 191 5.37 -12.71 -3.92
N ARG A 192 5.48 -13.53 -4.97
CA ARG A 192 5.19 -14.97 -4.93
C ARG A 192 5.90 -15.73 -3.81
N ASP A 193 7.08 -15.32 -3.39
CA ASP A 193 7.86 -16.03 -2.37
C ASP A 193 7.32 -15.90 -0.95
N ILE A 194 6.46 -14.92 -0.70
CA ILE A 194 5.79 -14.68 0.57
C ILE A 194 4.26 -14.69 0.49
N ASP A 195 3.71 -14.89 -0.72
CA ASP A 195 2.28 -14.95 -0.99
C ASP A 195 1.68 -16.32 -0.65
N ASN A 196 0.64 -16.34 0.19
CA ASN A 196 -0.08 -17.56 0.53
C ASN A 196 -1.10 -17.99 -0.55
N CYS A 197 -1.37 -17.16 -1.57
CA CYS A 197 -2.11 -17.50 -2.78
C CYS A 197 -1.47 -16.95 -4.08
N PRO A 198 -0.31 -17.47 -4.51
CA PRO A 198 0.51 -16.92 -5.61
C PRO A 198 -0.12 -16.65 -6.99
N ASP A 199 -1.32 -17.17 -7.24
CA ASP A 199 -2.02 -17.07 -8.51
C ASP A 199 -3.43 -16.45 -8.36
N ILE A 200 -3.85 -16.12 -7.13
CA ILE A 200 -5.18 -15.59 -6.78
C ILE A 200 -5.03 -14.40 -5.84
N ALA A 201 -5.29 -13.21 -6.38
CA ALA A 201 -5.10 -11.96 -5.67
C ALA A 201 -5.82 -11.90 -4.32
N ASN A 202 -5.05 -11.81 -3.23
CA ASN A 202 -5.54 -11.78 -1.86
C ASN A 202 -4.66 -10.86 -0.98
N GLN A 203 -4.76 -9.55 -1.20
CA GLN A 203 -3.95 -8.52 -0.53
C GLN A 203 -3.92 -8.59 1.01
N ASN A 204 -4.94 -9.18 1.64
CA ASN A 204 -5.04 -9.32 3.09
C ASN A 204 -4.30 -10.56 3.63
N GLN A 205 -3.85 -11.47 2.75
CA GLN A 205 -3.10 -12.69 3.06
C GLN A 205 -3.78 -13.48 4.19
N ALA A 206 -5.11 -13.60 4.12
CA ALA A 206 -5.89 -14.32 5.10
C ALA A 206 -5.57 -15.83 5.03
N ASP A 207 -5.35 -16.45 6.18
CA ASP A 207 -5.04 -17.87 6.37
C ASP A 207 -5.65 -18.26 7.73
N PHE A 208 -6.89 -18.74 7.69
CA PHE A 208 -7.71 -18.94 8.88
C PHE A 208 -7.21 -20.09 9.75
N ASP A 209 -6.72 -21.17 9.15
CA ASP A 209 -6.31 -22.38 9.86
C ASP A 209 -4.78 -22.51 10.04
N GLY A 210 -4.01 -21.62 9.41
CA GLY A 210 -2.59 -21.41 9.64
C GLY A 210 -1.71 -22.44 8.93
N ASP A 211 -2.19 -23.04 7.84
CA ASP A 211 -1.45 -24.06 7.10
C ASP A 211 -0.50 -23.47 6.03
N GLY A 212 -0.58 -22.15 5.81
CA GLY A 212 0.23 -21.40 4.85
C GLY A 212 -0.37 -21.29 3.44
N ILE A 213 -1.59 -21.81 3.23
CA ILE A 213 -2.41 -21.60 2.03
C ILE A 213 -3.46 -20.54 2.39
N GLY A 214 -3.65 -19.54 1.53
CA GLY A 214 -4.61 -18.48 1.82
C GLY A 214 -6.06 -18.91 1.61
N ASP A 215 -6.97 -18.30 2.37
CA ASP A 215 -8.42 -18.58 2.35
C ASP A 215 -9.04 -18.51 0.94
N ASP A 216 -8.46 -17.70 0.04
CA ASP A 216 -8.94 -17.49 -1.34
C ASP A 216 -8.54 -18.62 -2.31
N CYS A 217 -7.49 -19.38 -1.99
CA CYS A 217 -6.96 -20.49 -2.80
C CYS A 217 -6.97 -21.82 -2.05
N ASP A 218 -7.50 -21.85 -0.83
CA ASP A 218 -7.68 -23.03 0.00
C ASP A 218 -9.09 -23.62 -0.16
N ASP A 219 -9.16 -24.90 -0.53
CA ASP A 219 -10.41 -25.65 -0.63
C ASP A 219 -10.90 -26.16 0.76
N ASP A 220 -10.05 -26.15 1.79
CA ASP A 220 -10.31 -26.65 3.14
C ASP A 220 -9.89 -25.63 4.21
N ILE A 221 -10.66 -24.55 4.34
CA ILE A 221 -10.43 -23.40 5.26
C ILE A 221 -10.59 -23.79 6.76
N GLY A 222 -10.10 -24.96 7.18
CA GLY A 222 -10.22 -25.52 8.52
C GLY A 222 -11.66 -25.81 8.96
N TRP A 223 -12.65 -25.76 8.06
CA TRP A 223 -14.01 -26.18 8.36
C TRP A 223 -14.09 -27.70 8.27
N PRO A 224 -14.50 -28.41 9.33
CA PRO A 224 -14.59 -29.85 9.26
C PRO A 224 -15.54 -30.27 8.14
N ALA A 225 -14.99 -30.79 7.04
CA ALA A 225 -15.75 -31.32 5.89
C ALA A 225 -16.64 -32.52 6.26
N THR A 226 -16.42 -33.09 7.45
CA THR A 226 -17.26 -34.12 8.06
C THR A 226 -17.85 -33.61 9.37
N ASP A 227 -19.17 -33.75 9.52
CA ASP A 227 -19.87 -33.49 10.76
C ASP A 227 -19.16 -34.23 11.90
N MET A 228 -18.63 -33.46 12.86
CA MET A 228 -18.11 -34.05 14.08
C MET A 228 -19.27 -34.78 14.80
N PRO A 229 -19.05 -36.00 15.33
CA PRO A 229 -20.09 -36.73 16.04
C PRO A 229 -20.72 -35.87 17.15
N GLY A 230 -21.98 -35.45 16.95
CA GLY A 230 -22.72 -34.61 17.90
C GLY A 230 -23.02 -33.17 17.44
N VAL A 231 -22.55 -32.74 16.27
CA VAL A 231 -22.95 -31.47 15.64
C VAL A 231 -24.16 -31.73 14.72
N VAL A 232 -25.20 -30.90 14.80
CA VAL A 232 -26.43 -31.05 14.00
C VAL A 232 -26.73 -29.72 13.33
N VAL A 233 -26.87 -29.71 12.00
CA VAL A 233 -27.30 -28.53 11.25
C VAL A 233 -28.81 -28.37 11.41
N LEU A 234 -29.25 -27.29 12.06
CA LEU A 234 -30.67 -26.95 12.20
C LEU A 234 -31.15 -26.26 10.92
N THR A 235 -31.70 -27.02 9.98
CA THR A 235 -32.19 -26.51 8.69
C THR A 235 -33.57 -25.87 8.76
N SER A 236 -34.31 -26.09 9.85
CA SER A 236 -35.56 -25.38 10.16
C SER A 236 -35.81 -25.38 11.67
N ILE A 237 -36.08 -24.20 12.23
CA ILE A 237 -36.68 -24.09 13.56
C ILE A 237 -38.19 -24.09 13.34
N GLU A 238 -38.79 -25.27 13.29
CA GLU A 238 -40.25 -25.36 13.37
C GLU A 238 -40.65 -25.11 14.83
N SER A 239 -41.12 -23.89 15.08
CA SER A 239 -41.79 -23.51 16.31
C SER A 239 -43.16 -24.21 16.37
N GLU A 240 -43.18 -25.50 16.70
CA GLU A 240 -44.40 -26.11 17.22
C GLU A 240 -44.59 -25.61 18.65
N THR A 241 -45.49 -24.64 18.80
CA THR A 241 -45.96 -24.19 20.11
C THR A 241 -46.92 -25.25 20.66
N ASP A 242 -46.41 -26.22 21.39
CA ASP A 242 -47.23 -27.06 22.27
C ASP A 242 -47.69 -26.21 23.48
N PRO A 243 -49.00 -26.00 23.71
CA PRO A 243 -49.50 -25.17 24.81
C PRO A 243 -49.29 -25.77 26.21
N GLN A 244 -48.71 -26.97 26.37
CA GLN A 244 -48.68 -27.67 27.66
C GLN A 244 -47.30 -27.83 28.31
N GLU A 245 -46.18 -27.62 27.62
CA GLU A 245 -44.86 -27.58 28.27
C GLU A 245 -43.94 -26.52 27.65
N GLY A 246 -43.42 -25.61 28.47
CA GLY A 246 -42.48 -24.57 28.07
C GLY A 246 -41.07 -25.09 27.77
N ALA A 247 -40.94 -26.13 26.95
CA ALA A 247 -39.67 -26.69 26.50
C ALA A 247 -39.61 -26.74 24.98
N LEU A 248 -38.58 -26.12 24.40
CA LEU A 248 -38.26 -26.21 22.98
C LEU A 248 -38.01 -27.69 22.63
N ASN A 249 -38.92 -28.34 21.91
CA ASN A 249 -38.75 -29.72 21.48
C ASN A 249 -38.02 -29.74 20.13
N VAL A 250 -36.69 -29.93 20.15
CA VAL A 250 -35.91 -30.16 18.93
C VAL A 250 -36.12 -31.61 18.51
N LYS A 251 -37.04 -31.84 17.56
CA LYS A 251 -37.30 -33.18 17.01
C LYS A 251 -36.11 -33.61 16.14
N GLN A 252 -35.25 -34.45 16.71
CA GLN A 252 -34.05 -35.00 16.09
C GLN A 252 -34.44 -36.00 14.98
N LEU A 253 -34.39 -35.57 13.71
CA LEU A 253 -34.36 -36.49 12.57
C LEU A 253 -32.90 -36.92 12.36
N ALA A 254 -32.50 -38.02 13.00
CA ALA A 254 -31.21 -38.66 12.70
C ALA A 254 -31.32 -39.50 11.39
N PRO A 255 -30.28 -39.52 10.52
CA PRO A 255 -30.20 -40.51 9.46
C PRO A 255 -30.05 -41.92 10.04
N ALA A 256 -30.60 -42.92 9.36
CA ALA A 256 -30.60 -44.31 9.80
C ALA A 256 -29.16 -44.83 10.00
N GLY A 257 -28.76 -45.08 11.27
CA GLY A 257 -27.48 -45.74 11.56
C GLY A 257 -26.89 -45.56 12.96
N SER A 258 -27.32 -44.57 13.76
CA SER A 258 -26.72 -44.38 15.10
C SER A 258 -27.34 -45.29 16.15
N THR A 259 -26.54 -46.17 16.76
CA THR A 259 -26.94 -47.04 17.86
C THR A 259 -27.10 -46.25 19.16
N SER A 260 -28.16 -46.57 19.90
CA SER A 260 -28.87 -45.74 20.88
C SER A 260 -28.20 -45.54 22.26
N GLU A 261 -26.87 -45.67 22.40
CA GLU A 261 -26.28 -45.81 23.76
C GLU A 261 -25.52 -44.61 24.33
N ARG A 262 -25.55 -43.42 23.71
CA ARG A 262 -24.85 -42.22 24.24
C ARG A 262 -25.69 -40.95 24.43
N ILE A 263 -27.02 -41.02 24.29
CA ILE A 263 -27.88 -39.81 24.32
C ILE A 263 -28.20 -39.32 25.75
N SER A 264 -27.90 -40.08 26.80
CA SER A 264 -28.30 -39.71 28.17
C SER A 264 -27.30 -38.83 28.95
N LYS A 265 -26.13 -38.47 28.40
CA LYS A 265 -25.09 -37.75 29.18
C LYS A 265 -24.90 -36.26 28.87
N ASN A 266 -25.40 -35.76 27.73
CA ASN A 266 -25.15 -34.36 27.34
C ASN A 266 -26.29 -33.38 27.68
N ILE A 267 -27.41 -33.85 28.23
CA ILE A 267 -28.52 -32.96 28.64
C ILE A 267 -28.14 -32.08 29.86
N SER A 268 -27.08 -32.40 30.62
CA SER A 268 -26.68 -31.58 31.78
C SER A 268 -25.72 -30.41 31.49
N GLN A 269 -25.15 -30.30 30.27
CA GLN A 269 -24.24 -29.20 29.94
C GLN A 269 -24.88 -28.09 29.09
N ALA A 270 -26.04 -28.34 28.47
CA ALA A 270 -26.78 -27.34 27.71
C ALA A 270 -27.46 -26.27 28.60
N THR A 271 -27.53 -26.47 29.91
CA THR A 271 -28.13 -25.50 30.84
C THR A 271 -27.26 -24.25 31.07
N LEU A 272 -25.98 -24.23 30.65
CA LEU A 272 -25.08 -23.10 30.92
C LEU A 272 -25.14 -21.96 29.89
N ILE A 273 -25.69 -22.19 28.69
CA ILE A 273 -25.63 -21.19 27.59
C ILE A 273 -26.76 -20.15 27.70
N ASN A 274 -27.81 -20.42 28.47
CA ASN A 274 -28.98 -19.54 28.55
C ASN A 274 -28.83 -18.35 29.53
N GLN A 275 -27.64 -18.10 30.09
CA GLN A 275 -27.41 -17.03 31.08
C GLN A 275 -26.70 -15.77 30.56
N ILE A 276 -26.19 -15.74 29.32
CA ILE A 276 -25.37 -14.59 28.87
C ILE A 276 -26.15 -13.59 27.99
N PHE A 277 -27.32 -13.93 27.46
CA PHE A 277 -28.06 -13.06 26.51
C PHE A 277 -29.34 -12.37 27.04
N GLN A 278 -29.62 -12.39 28.35
CA GLN A 278 -30.81 -11.70 28.91
C GLN A 278 -30.49 -10.74 30.05
N THR A 279 -29.83 -9.60 29.76
CA THR A 279 -30.05 -8.36 30.52
C THR A 279 -29.84 -7.10 29.67
N SER A 280 -30.85 -6.72 28.89
CA SER A 280 -31.23 -5.30 28.74
C SER A 280 -32.71 -5.23 28.36
N SER A 281 -33.51 -4.86 29.36
CA SER A 281 -34.98 -4.83 29.44
C SER A 281 -35.58 -3.55 28.78
N PRO A 282 -36.89 -3.23 28.88
CA PRO A 282 -37.81 -3.16 27.72
C PRO A 282 -38.54 -1.79 27.60
N ASP A 283 -39.61 -1.78 26.79
CA ASP A 283 -40.76 -0.85 26.75
C ASP A 283 -40.83 0.15 25.58
N THR A 284 -41.65 -0.18 24.57
CA THR A 284 -42.98 0.46 24.44
C THR A 284 -43.92 -0.30 23.49
N LEU A 285 -45.19 -0.34 23.90
CA LEU A 285 -46.34 -1.10 23.41
C LEU A 285 -46.96 -0.55 22.11
N GLY A 286 -47.65 -1.42 21.35
CA GLY A 286 -48.80 -1.02 20.53
C GLY A 286 -49.18 -1.92 19.34
N PHE A 287 -50.07 -2.89 19.55
CA PHE A 287 -50.96 -3.46 18.50
C PHE A 287 -51.94 -2.36 18.01
N THR A 288 -52.50 -2.31 16.79
CA THR A 288 -53.36 -3.30 16.10
C THR A 288 -53.60 -2.95 14.61
N THR A 289 -53.46 -3.97 13.75
CA THR A 289 -54.31 -4.44 12.61
C THR A 289 -55.05 -3.46 11.68
N THR A 290 -54.86 -3.61 10.35
CA THR A 290 -55.83 -4.22 9.40
C THR A 290 -55.24 -4.41 7.99
N SER A 291 -55.41 -5.60 7.42
CA SER A 291 -55.27 -5.95 5.98
C SER A 291 -56.49 -5.43 5.18
N PRO A 292 -56.57 -5.39 3.82
CA PRO A 292 -56.33 -6.57 2.95
C PRO A 292 -55.76 -6.34 1.52
N LEU A 293 -55.46 -7.47 0.88
CA LEU A 293 -55.21 -7.75 -0.55
C LEU A 293 -56.15 -7.00 -1.55
N ALA A 294 -55.61 -6.56 -2.70
CA ALA A 294 -56.21 -6.73 -4.04
C ALA A 294 -55.30 -6.19 -5.17
N THR A 295 -55.11 -6.99 -6.23
CA THR A 295 -54.71 -6.56 -7.60
C THR A 295 -55.93 -6.65 -8.55
N PRO A 296 -55.82 -6.30 -9.85
CA PRO A 296 -56.04 -5.01 -10.56
C PRO A 296 -57.39 -4.97 -11.35
N PRO A 297 -57.64 -3.97 -12.24
CA PRO A 297 -57.93 -4.35 -13.64
C PRO A 297 -57.38 -3.38 -14.72
N ALA A 298 -57.53 -3.84 -15.97
CA ALA A 298 -56.93 -3.37 -17.23
C ALA A 298 -57.58 -2.13 -17.90
N THR A 299 -56.84 -1.59 -18.88
CA THR A 299 -57.24 -0.82 -20.09
C THR A 299 -58.07 0.46 -19.93
N THR A 300 -57.53 1.59 -20.41
CA THR A 300 -57.77 2.15 -21.77
C THR A 300 -56.61 3.07 -22.14
#